data_AF-A0A9W9DNB2-F1
#
_entry.id   AF-A0A9W9DNB2-F1
#
_cell.length_a   1.000
_cell.length_b   1.000
_cell.length_c   1.000
_cell.angle_alpha   90.00
_cell.angle_beta   90.00
_cell.angle_gamma   90.00
#
_symmetry.space_group_name_H-M   'P 1'
#
loop_
_entity.id
_entity.type
_entity.pdbx_description
1 polymer ?
#
loop_
_entity_poly.entity_id
_entity_poly.type
_entity_poly.pdbx_seq_one_letter_code
_entity_poly.pdbx_strand_id
1 'polypeptide(L)'
;MALMLWVAIYVKFIVDLFAWVDDTFGWDFEGNLAYYAPYAEFYPSRQTRLLEFWDEIGLPHDKPKQTWGTELLILGFNVDPNAMTITMPTEARLDLVQAIRKFAGIGNRWTLKEYQHLAGWINWSLNVYPLLRPGLSALYEKMAGKTESSQRIWTNKAVVRELLWFVEKLDVLSGVRMLDSEEWGFEEADIVLYCDACPTG
;
A
#
# COMPACT_ATOMS: atom_id res chain seq x y z
N MET A 1 -19.69 -1.42 -1.84
CA MET A 1 -19.07 -0.97 -0.58
C MET A 1 -19.21 0.52 -0.29
N ALA A 2 -18.96 1.43 -1.23
CA ALA A 2 -18.96 2.89 -0.94
C ALA A 2 -20.22 3.42 -0.22
N LEU A 3 -21.43 3.07 -0.67
CA LEU A 3 -22.68 3.49 0.00
C LEU A 3 -22.79 2.92 1.42
N MET A 4 -22.41 1.66 1.63
CA MET A 4 -22.48 1.03 2.95
C MET A 4 -21.53 1.70 3.93
N LEU A 5 -20.33 2.06 3.49
CA LEU A 5 -19.37 2.81 4.30
C LEU A 5 -19.84 4.21 4.60
N TRP A 6 -20.46 4.88 3.62
CA TRP A 6 -21.08 6.18 3.88
C TRP A 6 -22.14 6.07 4.99
N VAL A 7 -23.01 5.05 4.95
CA VAL A 7 -23.98 4.83 6.02
C VAL A 7 -23.28 4.50 7.35
N ALA A 8 -22.28 3.64 7.35
CA ALA A 8 -21.51 3.30 8.55
C ALA A 8 -20.89 4.53 9.22
N ILE A 9 -20.30 5.44 8.42
CA ILE A 9 -19.64 6.64 8.92
C ILE A 9 -20.66 7.72 9.33
N TYR A 10 -21.60 8.06 8.45
CA TYR A 10 -22.44 9.25 8.63
C TYR A 10 -23.77 8.98 9.33
N VAL A 11 -24.25 7.73 9.34
CA VAL A 11 -25.52 7.35 9.98
C VAL A 11 -25.27 6.52 11.24
N LYS A 12 -24.34 5.56 11.18
CA LYS A 12 -23.98 4.71 12.32
C LYS A 12 -22.85 5.29 13.16
N PHE A 13 -22.20 6.39 12.73
CA PHE A 13 -21.13 7.07 13.46
C PHE A 13 -19.98 6.14 13.85
N ILE A 14 -19.55 5.30 12.90
CA ILE A 14 -18.33 4.50 12.99
C ILE A 14 -17.24 5.27 12.24
N VAL A 15 -16.49 6.07 12.99
CA VAL A 15 -15.48 6.99 12.45
C VAL A 15 -14.19 6.26 12.06
N ASP A 16 -13.38 6.91 11.23
CA ASP A 16 -12.07 6.45 10.77
C ASP A 16 -12.08 5.06 10.09
N LEU A 17 -13.17 4.78 9.36
CA LEU A 17 -13.27 3.64 8.47
C LEU A 17 -12.70 3.97 7.10
N PHE A 18 -11.79 3.13 6.65
CA PHE A 18 -11.19 3.18 5.32
C PHE A 18 -11.61 1.96 4.53
N ALA A 19 -11.55 2.09 3.21
CA ALA A 19 -11.83 0.96 2.33
C ALA A 19 -11.11 1.05 1.00
N TRP A 20 -10.84 -0.14 0.47
CA TRP A 20 -10.33 -0.32 -0.86
C TRP A 20 -11.06 -1.50 -1.51
N VAL A 21 -11.88 -1.20 -2.53
CA VAL A 21 -12.73 -2.17 -3.23
C VAL A 21 -13.64 -2.94 -2.25
N ASP A 22 -13.26 -4.14 -1.84
CA ASP A 22 -13.96 -5.03 -0.91
C ASP A 22 -13.33 -5.10 0.49
N ASP A 23 -12.10 -4.61 0.66
CA ASP A 23 -11.44 -4.54 1.96
C ASP A 23 -11.87 -3.30 2.73
N THR A 24 -12.19 -3.48 4.00
CA THR A 24 -12.50 -2.41 4.96
C THR A 24 -11.61 -2.54 6.18
N PHE A 25 -11.01 -1.44 6.60
CA PHE A 25 -10.04 -1.41 7.69
C PHE A 25 -10.16 -0.10 8.47
N GLY A 26 -9.66 -0.10 9.69
CA GLY A 26 -9.71 1.03 10.61
C GLY A 26 -8.81 0.77 11.81
N TRP A 27 -8.90 1.65 12.80
CA TRP A 27 -8.13 1.55 14.03
C TRP A 27 -9.03 1.76 15.25
N ASP A 28 -8.58 1.26 16.39
CA ASP A 28 -9.20 1.51 17.69
C ASP A 28 -8.11 1.57 18.76
N PHE A 29 -8.45 2.12 19.93
CA PHE A 29 -7.51 2.19 21.05
C PHE A 29 -7.32 0.81 21.69
N GLU A 30 -6.12 0.56 22.23
CA GLU A 30 -5.84 -0.66 22.96
C GLU A 30 -6.83 -0.86 24.12
N GLY A 31 -7.31 -2.09 24.27
CA GLY A 31 -8.30 -2.45 25.30
C GLY A 31 -9.73 -2.03 24.98
N ASN A 32 -9.99 -1.23 23.94
CA ASN A 32 -11.34 -0.90 23.51
C ASN A 32 -11.95 -2.06 22.71
N LEU A 33 -12.34 -3.12 23.43
CA LEU A 33 -12.90 -4.33 22.86
C LEU A 33 -14.39 -4.48 23.17
N ALA A 34 -15.13 -5.05 22.22
CA ALA A 34 -16.53 -5.44 22.37
C ALA A 34 -16.73 -6.89 21.92
N TYR A 35 -17.55 -7.63 22.67
CA TYR A 35 -17.86 -9.02 22.35
C TYR A 35 -18.82 -9.12 21.17
N TYR A 36 -18.43 -9.86 20.13
CA TYR A 36 -19.26 -10.12 18.97
C TYR A 36 -19.82 -11.54 19.02
N ALA A 37 -21.10 -11.65 19.39
CA ALA A 37 -21.76 -12.92 19.65
C ALA A 37 -21.76 -13.91 18.48
N PRO A 38 -21.98 -13.51 17.21
CA PRO A 38 -21.99 -14.43 16.07
C PRO A 38 -20.68 -15.22 15.89
N TYR A 39 -19.54 -14.65 16.28
CA TYR A 39 -18.24 -15.33 16.24
C TYR A 39 -17.70 -15.76 17.59
N ALA A 40 -18.45 -15.49 18.66
CA ALA A 40 -18.12 -15.79 20.04
C ALA A 40 -16.72 -15.28 20.47
N GLU A 41 -16.36 -14.07 20.04
CA GLU A 41 -15.00 -13.51 20.20
C GLU A 41 -15.03 -12.00 20.44
N PHE A 42 -13.98 -11.47 21.07
CA PHE A 42 -13.81 -10.03 21.27
C PHE A 42 -13.04 -9.42 20.11
N TYR A 43 -13.54 -8.29 19.60
CA TYR A 43 -12.90 -7.48 18.58
C TYR A 43 -12.83 -6.02 19.03
N PRO A 44 -11.99 -5.19 18.39
CA PRO A 44 -12.07 -3.74 18.53
C PRO A 44 -13.50 -3.22 18.40
N SER A 45 -13.92 -2.33 19.30
CA SER A 45 -15.31 -1.88 19.40
C SER A 45 -15.86 -1.33 18.09
N ARG A 46 -15.05 -0.58 17.33
CA ARG A 46 -15.45 -0.10 15.99
C ARG A 46 -15.65 -1.23 14.98
N GLN A 47 -14.82 -2.27 15.02
CA GLN A 47 -14.97 -3.46 14.18
C GLN A 47 -16.23 -4.23 14.54
N THR A 48 -16.50 -4.44 15.84
CA THR A 48 -17.73 -5.09 16.31
C THR A 48 -18.98 -4.35 15.84
N ARG A 49 -19.01 -3.02 15.97
CA ARG A 49 -20.15 -2.20 15.48
C ARG A 49 -20.33 -2.29 13.97
N LEU A 50 -19.24 -2.43 13.22
CA LEU A 50 -19.30 -2.60 11.78
C LEU A 50 -19.86 -3.98 11.40
N LEU A 51 -19.45 -5.03 12.10
CA LEU A 51 -19.98 -6.39 11.93
C LEU A 51 -21.48 -6.46 12.25
N GLU A 52 -21.90 -5.87 13.36
CA GLU A 52 -23.32 -5.75 13.73
C GLU A 52 -24.13 -4.99 12.67
N PHE A 53 -23.56 -3.94 12.09
CA PHE A 53 -24.20 -3.22 10.98
C PHE A 53 -24.30 -4.09 9.72
N TRP A 54 -23.29 -4.91 9.41
CA TRP A 54 -23.38 -5.87 8.31
C TRP A 54 -24.47 -6.91 8.55
N ASP A 55 -24.64 -7.39 9.78
CA ASP A 55 -25.74 -8.29 10.14
C ASP A 55 -27.11 -7.62 9.93
N GLU A 56 -27.25 -6.36 10.36
CA GLU A 56 -28.50 -5.59 10.22
C GLU A 56 -28.98 -5.48 8.76
N ILE A 57 -28.04 -5.29 7.83
CA ILE A 57 -28.35 -5.13 6.40
C ILE A 57 -28.27 -6.46 5.62
N GLY A 58 -27.92 -7.56 6.28
CA GLY A 58 -27.71 -8.86 5.64
C GLY A 58 -26.51 -8.90 4.69
N LEU A 59 -25.47 -8.11 4.93
CA LEU A 59 -24.23 -8.16 4.15
C LEU A 59 -23.40 -9.36 4.61
N PRO A 60 -23.00 -10.29 3.72
CA PRO A 60 -22.21 -11.44 4.11
C PRO A 60 -20.80 -11.03 4.54
N HIS A 61 -20.33 -11.61 5.64
CA HIS A 61 -18.97 -11.47 6.13
C HIS A 61 -18.50 -12.80 6.75
N ASP A 62 -17.19 -13.05 6.68
CA ASP A 62 -16.59 -14.33 7.09
C ASP A 62 -15.60 -14.14 8.25
N LYS A 63 -15.68 -15.00 9.27
CA LYS A 63 -14.81 -14.95 10.46
C LYS A 63 -13.32 -14.96 10.12
N PRO A 64 -12.81 -15.81 9.21
CA PRO A 64 -11.38 -15.84 8.89
C PRO A 64 -10.84 -14.53 8.28
N LYS A 65 -11.72 -13.65 7.78
CA LYS A 65 -11.36 -12.35 7.23
C LYS A 65 -11.40 -11.23 8.29
N GLN A 66 -11.91 -11.51 9.49
CA GLN A 66 -11.99 -10.53 10.58
C GLN A 66 -10.71 -10.58 11.41
N THR A 67 -9.69 -9.89 10.91
CA THR A 67 -8.39 -9.78 11.59
C THR A 67 -8.32 -8.50 12.41
N TRP A 68 -7.56 -8.54 13.51
CA TRP A 68 -7.22 -7.37 14.32
C TRP A 68 -5.91 -7.62 15.08
N GLY A 69 -5.21 -6.54 15.45
CA GLY A 69 -3.91 -6.61 16.10
C GLY A 69 -3.24 -5.24 16.15
N THR A 70 -2.05 -5.19 16.72
CA THR A 70 -1.23 -3.96 16.80
C THR A 70 -0.57 -3.60 15.47
N GLU A 71 -0.37 -4.59 14.59
CA GLU A 71 0.11 -4.45 13.21
C GLU A 71 -0.75 -5.38 12.34
N LEU A 72 -1.11 -4.96 11.14
CA LEU A 72 -1.92 -5.76 10.21
C LEU A 72 -1.38 -5.73 8.79
N LEU A 73 -1.58 -6.84 8.08
CA LEU A 73 -1.39 -6.90 6.64
C LEU A 73 -2.64 -6.32 5.95
N ILE A 74 -2.54 -5.10 5.43
CA ILE A 74 -3.62 -4.41 4.71
C ILE A 74 -3.20 -4.24 3.26
N LEU A 75 -3.98 -4.80 2.33
CA LEU A 75 -3.68 -4.77 0.88
C LEU A 75 -2.29 -5.35 0.53
N GLY A 76 -1.77 -6.27 1.34
CA GLY A 76 -0.42 -6.83 1.14
C GLY A 76 0.72 -5.95 1.65
N PHE A 77 0.42 -4.91 2.45
CA PHE A 77 1.41 -4.10 3.16
C PHE A 77 1.26 -4.26 4.67
N ASN A 78 2.39 -4.30 5.37
CA ASN A 78 2.42 -4.26 6.82
C ASN A 78 2.14 -2.82 7.28
N VAL A 79 1.04 -2.65 8.01
CA VAL A 79 0.61 -1.36 8.57
C VAL A 79 0.77 -1.42 10.08
N ASP A 80 1.67 -0.59 10.60
CA ASP A 80 1.87 -0.37 12.02
C ASP A 80 1.43 1.07 12.38
N PRO A 81 0.23 1.24 12.94
CA PRO A 81 -0.27 2.55 13.36
C PRO A 81 0.47 3.12 14.58
N ASN A 82 1.18 2.30 15.39
CA ASN A 82 1.94 2.79 16.53
C ASN A 82 3.29 3.36 16.10
N ALA A 83 3.95 2.71 15.14
CA ALA A 83 5.17 3.23 14.52
C ALA A 83 4.90 4.26 13.40
N MET A 84 3.63 4.45 13.01
CA MET A 84 3.20 5.26 11.87
C MET A 84 3.91 4.85 10.57
N THR A 85 4.05 3.54 10.35
CA THR A 85 4.74 2.99 9.16
C THR A 85 3.84 2.11 8.31
N ILE A 86 4.06 2.18 7.00
CA ILE A 86 3.54 1.23 6.03
C ILE A 86 4.72 0.67 5.24
N THR A 87 4.91 -0.65 5.34
CA THR A 87 6.06 -1.34 4.77
C THR A 87 5.63 -2.53 3.92
N MET A 88 6.52 -3.00 3.05
CA MET A 88 6.29 -4.24 2.30
C MET A 88 6.74 -5.43 3.16
N PRO A 89 5.95 -6.50 3.28
CA PRO A 89 6.38 -7.72 3.96
C PRO A 89 7.71 -8.22 3.39
N THR A 90 8.61 -8.69 4.26
CA THR A 90 9.97 -9.10 3.88
C THR A 90 9.96 -10.14 2.75
N GLU A 91 9.09 -11.15 2.83
CA GLU A 91 8.97 -12.19 1.80
C GLU A 91 8.50 -11.61 0.46
N ALA A 92 7.45 -10.77 0.47
CA ALA A 92 6.94 -10.12 -0.73
C ALA A 92 8.00 -9.21 -1.39
N ARG A 93 8.82 -8.52 -0.57
CA ARG A 93 9.96 -7.72 -1.06
C ARG A 93 11.02 -8.60 -1.71
N LEU A 94 11.38 -9.72 -1.07
CA LEU A 94 12.36 -10.66 -1.61
C LEU A 94 11.89 -11.27 -2.93
N ASP A 95 10.62 -11.66 -3.01
CA ASP A 95 10.02 -12.19 -4.23
C ASP A 95 10.06 -11.18 -5.38
N LEU A 96 9.73 -9.91 -5.09
CA LEU A 96 9.84 -8.83 -6.07
C LEU A 96 11.29 -8.63 -6.54
N VAL A 97 12.25 -8.60 -5.61
CA VAL A 97 13.68 -8.48 -5.94
C VAL A 97 14.14 -9.64 -6.82
N GLN A 98 13.76 -10.87 -6.50
CA GLN A 98 14.09 -12.05 -7.30
C GLN A 98 13.48 -11.98 -8.69
N ALA A 99 12.20 -11.59 -8.80
CA ALA A 99 11.51 -11.42 -10.07
C ALA A 99 12.21 -10.37 -10.96
N ILE A 100 12.59 -9.23 -10.39
CA ILE A 100 13.30 -8.17 -11.11
C ILE A 100 14.68 -8.65 -11.57
N ARG A 101 15.47 -9.28 -10.69
CA ARG A 101 16.81 -9.80 -11.04
C ARG A 101 16.74 -10.85 -12.16
N LYS A 102 15.75 -11.75 -12.11
CA LYS A 102 15.49 -12.72 -13.18
C LYS A 102 15.15 -12.03 -14.50
N PHE A 103 14.34 -10.97 -14.45
CA PHE A 103 13.92 -10.24 -15.64
C PHE A 103 15.09 -9.47 -16.29
N ALA A 104 15.96 -8.88 -15.46
CA ALA A 104 17.09 -8.02 -15.81
C ALA A 104 18.33 -8.76 -16.37
N GLY A 105 18.16 -9.96 -16.92
CA GLY A 105 19.22 -10.66 -17.65
C GLY A 105 19.49 -10.03 -19.03
N ILE A 106 20.75 -9.75 -19.33
CA ILE A 106 21.18 -9.26 -20.65
C ILE A 106 20.85 -10.33 -21.69
N GLY A 107 20.09 -9.96 -22.73
CA GLY A 107 19.70 -10.90 -23.78
C GLY A 107 18.32 -11.53 -23.57
N ASN A 108 17.70 -11.36 -22.40
CA ASN A 108 16.39 -11.93 -22.12
C ASN A 108 15.31 -11.41 -23.07
N ARG A 109 14.33 -12.28 -23.34
CA ARG A 109 13.15 -11.97 -24.14
C ARG A 109 11.90 -12.40 -23.40
N TRP A 110 11.07 -11.43 -23.06
CA TRP A 110 9.82 -11.64 -22.35
C TRP A 110 8.66 -11.21 -23.24
N THR A 111 7.51 -11.84 -23.07
CA THR A 111 6.27 -11.42 -23.71
C THR A 111 5.83 -10.04 -23.20
N LEU A 112 5.04 -9.30 -23.98
CA LEU A 112 4.43 -8.05 -23.53
C LEU A 112 3.64 -8.27 -22.22
N LYS A 113 2.93 -9.40 -22.10
CA LYS A 113 2.21 -9.76 -20.89
C LYS A 113 3.13 -9.86 -19.66
N GLU A 114 4.30 -10.49 -19.81
CA GLU A 114 5.28 -10.59 -18.72
C GLU A 114 5.88 -9.22 -18.34
N TYR A 115 6.11 -8.34 -19.33
CA TYR A 115 6.48 -6.94 -19.09
C TYR A 115 5.40 -6.20 -18.28
N GLN A 116 4.12 -6.35 -18.66
CA GLN A 116 2.99 -5.72 -17.96
C GLN A 116 2.81 -6.26 -16.54
N HIS A 117 2.96 -7.57 -16.35
CA HIS A 117 2.90 -8.19 -15.03
C HIS A 117 4.00 -7.65 -14.10
N LEU A 118 5.24 -7.57 -14.59
CA LEU A 118 6.35 -7.00 -13.80
C LEU A 118 6.12 -5.51 -13.52
N ALA A 119 5.70 -4.73 -14.52
CA ALA A 119 5.41 -3.32 -14.37
C ALA A 119 4.31 -3.08 -13.33
N GLY A 120 3.24 -3.89 -13.35
CA GLY A 120 2.16 -3.84 -12.38
C GLY A 120 2.63 -4.15 -10.96
N TRP A 121 3.47 -5.17 -10.79
CA TRP A 121 4.00 -5.54 -9.48
C TRP A 121 4.93 -4.47 -8.91
N ILE A 122 5.86 -3.95 -9.73
CA ILE A 122 6.70 -2.82 -9.34
C ILE A 122 5.83 -1.62 -8.99
N ASN A 123 4.85 -1.27 -9.84
CA ASN A 123 3.96 -0.14 -9.60
C ASN A 123 3.15 -0.30 -8.31
N TRP A 124 2.75 -1.52 -7.94
CA TRP A 124 2.12 -1.79 -6.66
C TRP A 124 3.05 -1.46 -5.48
N SER A 125 4.31 -1.89 -5.54
CA SER A 125 5.30 -1.59 -4.49
C SER A 125 5.58 -0.08 -4.32
N LEU A 126 5.31 0.74 -5.34
CA LEU A 126 5.51 2.20 -5.27
C LEU A 126 4.57 2.90 -4.27
N ASN A 127 3.54 2.22 -3.78
CA ASN A 127 2.73 2.73 -2.67
C ASN A 127 3.56 2.91 -1.39
N VAL A 128 4.58 2.06 -1.18
CA VAL A 128 5.50 2.13 -0.03
C VAL A 128 6.92 2.54 -0.42
N TYR A 129 7.21 2.68 -1.71
CA TYR A 129 8.49 3.19 -2.23
C TYR A 129 8.31 4.29 -3.30
N PRO A 130 7.61 5.41 -2.97
CA PRO A 130 7.22 6.40 -3.97
C PRO A 130 8.41 7.04 -4.71
N LEU A 131 9.57 7.14 -4.06
CA LEU A 131 10.80 7.70 -4.64
C LEU A 131 11.40 6.83 -5.76
N LEU A 132 10.95 5.58 -5.90
CA LEU A 132 11.43 4.67 -6.95
C LEU A 132 10.64 4.75 -8.26
N ARG A 133 9.63 5.63 -8.34
CA ARG A 133 8.84 5.88 -9.56
C ARG A 133 9.69 6.02 -10.84
N PRO A 134 10.84 6.72 -10.85
CA PRO A 134 11.67 6.84 -12.05
C PRO A 134 12.12 5.50 -12.64
N GLY A 135 12.24 4.44 -11.82
CA GLY A 135 12.70 3.11 -12.24
C GLY A 135 11.75 2.35 -13.18
N LEU A 136 10.57 2.88 -13.46
CA LEU A 136 9.63 2.30 -14.43
C LEU A 136 9.70 2.92 -15.83
N SER A 137 10.46 4.00 -16.01
CA SER A 137 10.41 4.82 -17.23
C SER A 137 10.80 4.03 -18.48
N ALA A 138 11.98 3.38 -18.46
CA ALA A 138 12.44 2.57 -19.58
C ALA A 138 11.56 1.33 -19.78
N LEU A 139 10.95 0.79 -18.72
CA LEU A 139 10.04 -0.35 -18.81
C LEU A 139 8.76 0.03 -19.59
N TYR A 140 8.14 1.16 -19.26
CA TYR A 140 6.96 1.67 -19.97
C TYR A 140 7.27 2.10 -21.40
N GLU A 141 8.38 2.83 -21.61
CA GLU A 141 8.83 3.20 -22.95
C GLU A 141 9.05 1.95 -23.81
N LYS A 142 9.61 0.89 -23.23
CA LYS A 142 9.83 -0.37 -23.93
C LYS A 142 8.53 -1.07 -24.33
N MET A 143 7.46 -0.95 -23.54
CA MET A 143 6.14 -1.49 -23.87
C MET A 143 5.35 -0.62 -24.84
N ALA A 144 5.69 0.67 -24.96
CA ALA A 144 4.92 1.63 -25.76
C ALA A 144 4.69 1.14 -27.21
N GLY A 145 3.45 1.36 -27.68
CA GLY A 145 2.99 1.01 -29.03
C GLY A 145 2.80 -0.49 -29.30
N LYS A 146 2.97 -1.36 -28.29
CA LYS A 146 2.80 -2.82 -28.45
C LYS A 146 1.47 -3.25 -27.87
N THR A 147 0.72 -4.02 -28.65
CA THR A 147 -0.63 -4.49 -28.31
C THR A 147 -0.71 -6.00 -28.18
N GLU A 148 0.18 -6.72 -28.87
CA GLU A 148 0.17 -8.18 -28.93
C GLU A 148 0.76 -8.78 -27.65
N SER A 149 -0.10 -9.36 -26.80
CA SER A 149 0.29 -9.88 -25.48
C SER A 149 1.43 -10.92 -25.52
N SER A 150 1.47 -11.75 -26.57
CA SER A 150 2.48 -12.79 -26.79
C SER A 150 3.75 -12.31 -27.48
N GLN A 151 3.79 -11.04 -27.94
CA GLN A 151 4.94 -10.47 -28.62
C GLN A 151 6.17 -10.50 -27.70
N ARG A 152 7.23 -11.16 -28.15
CA ARG A 152 8.51 -11.20 -27.43
C ARG A 152 9.26 -9.88 -27.60
N ILE A 153 9.56 -9.25 -26.47
CA ILE A 153 10.26 -7.99 -26.34
C ILE A 153 11.64 -8.29 -25.74
N TRP A 154 12.68 -7.80 -26.41
CA TRP A 154 14.05 -7.92 -25.92
C TRP A 154 14.35 -6.90 -24.83
N THR A 155 14.89 -7.35 -23.70
CA THR A 155 15.30 -6.49 -22.57
C THR A 155 16.60 -5.77 -22.91
N ASN A 156 16.52 -4.45 -23.07
CA ASN A 156 17.67 -3.62 -23.43
C ASN A 156 18.46 -3.16 -22.20
N LYS A 157 19.64 -2.59 -22.44
CA LYS A 157 20.53 -2.08 -21.38
C LYS A 157 19.86 -1.01 -20.50
N ALA A 158 18.97 -0.19 -21.05
CA ALA A 158 18.26 0.84 -20.29
C ALA A 158 17.30 0.22 -19.26
N VAL A 159 16.47 -0.74 -19.70
CA VAL A 159 15.58 -1.49 -18.81
C VAL A 159 16.37 -2.25 -17.74
N VAL A 160 17.45 -2.96 -18.13
CA VAL A 160 18.30 -3.68 -17.17
C VAL A 160 18.86 -2.72 -16.11
N ARG A 161 19.41 -1.58 -16.52
CA ARG A 161 20.00 -0.59 -15.61
C ARG A 161 18.97 -0.06 -14.61
N GLU A 162 17.78 0.34 -15.06
CA GLU A 162 16.74 0.88 -14.18
C GLU A 162 16.17 -0.16 -13.22
N LEU A 163 15.96 -1.39 -13.70
CA LEU A 163 15.52 -2.50 -12.86
C LEU A 163 16.54 -2.86 -11.77
N LEU A 164 17.84 -2.87 -12.11
CA LEU A 164 18.88 -3.13 -11.12
C LEU A 164 19.06 -1.96 -10.15
N TRP A 165 18.93 -0.71 -10.62
CA TRP A 165 18.90 0.46 -9.74
C TRP A 165 17.72 0.39 -8.75
N PHE A 166 16.54 -0.01 -9.21
CA PHE A 166 15.37 -0.18 -8.37
C PHE A 166 15.63 -1.19 -7.24
N VAL A 167 16.21 -2.34 -7.58
CA VAL A 167 16.58 -3.38 -6.60
C VAL A 167 17.61 -2.86 -5.60
N GLU A 168 18.66 -2.17 -6.06
CA GLU A 168 19.68 -1.58 -5.18
C GLU A 168 19.05 -0.64 -4.15
N LYS A 169 18.02 0.13 -4.53
CA LYS A 169 17.34 1.04 -3.60
C LYS A 169 16.35 0.35 -2.67
N LEU A 170 15.70 -0.72 -3.11
CA LEU A 170 14.82 -1.53 -2.23
C LEU A 170 15.53 -2.12 -1.02
N ASP A 171 16.84 -2.42 -1.15
CA ASP A 171 17.64 -2.95 -0.05
C ASP A 171 17.90 -1.91 1.06
N VAL A 172 17.78 -0.61 0.74
CA VAL A 172 18.11 0.50 1.66
C VAL A 172 16.85 1.18 2.20
N LEU A 173 15.75 1.20 1.44
CA LEU A 173 14.52 1.87 1.84
C LEU A 173 13.69 1.00 2.80
N SER A 174 13.23 1.61 3.89
CA SER A 174 12.42 0.97 4.94
C SER A 174 10.91 1.05 4.73
N GLY A 175 10.43 1.74 3.67
CA GLY A 175 9.00 1.91 3.37
C GLY A 175 8.53 3.36 3.48
N VAL A 176 7.22 3.57 3.68
CA VAL A 176 6.62 4.89 3.92
C VAL A 176 6.39 5.08 5.41
N ARG A 177 6.83 6.23 5.94
CA ARG A 177 6.44 6.74 7.25
C ARG A 177 5.36 7.79 7.05
N MET A 178 4.16 7.56 7.60
CA MET A 178 3.02 8.44 7.45
C MET A 178 3.08 9.58 8.48
N LEU A 179 4.13 10.42 8.38
CA LEU A 179 4.41 11.55 9.27
C LEU A 179 4.68 11.15 10.73
N ASP A 180 5.61 11.87 11.34
CA ASP A 180 5.70 11.92 12.81
C ASP A 180 4.48 12.68 13.31
N SER A 181 3.67 12.09 14.19
CA SER A 181 2.79 12.89 15.05
C SER A 181 3.63 13.53 16.15
N GLU A 182 4.69 14.22 15.77
CA GLU A 182 5.37 15.09 16.71
C GLU A 182 4.62 16.42 16.67
N GLU A 183 3.95 16.71 17.78
CA GLU A 183 3.40 18.03 18.07
C GLU A 183 4.60 18.96 18.28
N TRP A 184 5.29 19.34 17.20
CA TRP A 184 6.45 20.22 17.27
C TRP A 184 6.02 21.58 17.81
N GLY A 185 6.50 21.89 19.01
CA GLY A 185 6.50 23.26 19.49
C GLY A 185 7.44 24.10 18.63
N PHE A 186 7.17 25.41 18.49
CA PHE A 186 8.11 26.34 17.83
C PHE A 186 9.54 26.28 18.43
N GLU A 187 9.64 25.89 19.69
CA GLU A 187 10.88 25.76 20.46
C GLU A 187 11.77 24.60 19.98
N GLU A 188 11.20 23.62 19.26
CA GLU A 188 11.88 22.38 18.85
C GLU A 188 12.37 22.43 17.40
N ALA A 189 12.16 23.55 16.70
CA ALA A 189 12.60 23.71 15.32
C ALA A 189 14.10 24.01 15.21
N ASP A 190 14.87 23.12 14.57
CA ASP A 190 16.28 23.37 14.22
C ASP A 190 16.44 24.56 13.26
N ILE A 191 15.45 24.77 12.38
CA ILE A 191 15.45 25.84 11.36
C ILE A 191 14.01 26.33 11.16
N VAL A 192 13.82 27.65 11.21
CA VAL A 192 12.55 28.32 10.84
C VAL A 192 12.77 29.11 9.55
N LEU A 193 12.02 28.76 8.51
CA LEU A 193 12.08 29.44 7.20
C LEU A 193 10.81 30.26 6.99
N TYR A 194 10.98 31.56 6.76
CA TYR A 194 9.90 32.44 6.33
C TYR A 194 10.01 32.66 4.83
N CYS A 195 8.92 32.40 4.11
CA CYS A 195 8.82 32.68 2.68
C CYS A 195 7.76 33.75 2.46
N ASP A 196 8.12 34.78 1.70
CA ASP A 196 7.18 35.76 1.14
C ASP A 196 7.09 35.52 -0.37
N ALA A 197 5.88 35.45 -0.90
CA ALA A 197 5.62 35.28 -2.31
C ALA A 197 5.19 36.63 -2.89
N CYS A 198 6.08 37.30 -3.62
CA CYS A 198 5.72 38.49 -4.39
C CYS A 198 5.28 38.11 -5.82
N PRO A 199 4.41 38.89 -6.48
CA PRO A 199 3.90 38.57 -7.83
C PRO A 199 4.95 38.48 -8.94
N THR A 200 6.19 38.91 -8.70
CA THR A 200 7.26 38.93 -9.72
C THR A 200 8.33 37.87 -9.55
N GLY A 201 8.37 37.16 -8.42
CA GLY A 201 9.47 36.26 -8.08
C GLY A 201 10.77 36.98 -7.72
#